data_AF-A0A0F7W5Y1-F1
#
_entry.id   AF-A0A0F7W5Y1-F1
#
_cell.length_a   1.000
_cell.length_b   1.000
_cell.length_c   1.000
_cell.angle_alpha   90.00
_cell.angle_beta   90.00
_cell.angle_gamma   90.00
#
_symmetry.space_group_name_H-M   'P 1'
#
loop_
_entity.id
_entity.type
_entity.pdbx_description
1 polymer ?
#
loop_
_entity_poly.entity_id
_entity_poly.type
_entity_poly.pdbx_seq_one_letter_code
_entity_poly.pdbx_strand_id
1 'polypeptide(L)'
;MASARIDTRIAAASARSAQALGPDMPAGARLENLSQFLHHVTEDLVRSAEHWRRVCFPRSAGRPGSVPRAVSPAGRRGRRRDGVRRAG
;
A
#
# COMPACT_ATOMS: atom_id res chain seq x y z
N MET A 1 -3.65 7.98 -1.84
CA MET A 1 -4.77 8.93 -1.77
C MET A 1 -5.08 9.42 -3.18
N ALA A 2 -6.35 9.44 -3.60
CA ALA A 2 -6.72 9.82 -4.98
C ALA A 2 -6.34 11.27 -5.32
N SER A 3 -6.51 12.21 -4.37
CA SER A 3 -6.12 13.63 -4.52
C SER A 3 -4.61 13.78 -4.77
N ALA A 4 -3.77 13.18 -3.92
CA ALA A 4 -2.31 13.23 -4.08
C ALA A 4 -1.84 12.70 -5.45
N ARG A 5 -2.55 11.71 -6.03
CA ARG A 5 -2.27 11.19 -7.37
C ARG A 5 -2.60 12.19 -8.48
N ILE A 6 -3.65 12.99 -8.30
CA ILE A 6 -4.03 14.06 -9.24
C ILE A 6 -3.00 15.20 -9.15
N ASP A 7 -2.62 15.60 -7.95
CA ASP A 7 -1.64 16.66 -7.72
C ASP A 7 -0.26 16.28 -8.30
N THR A 8 0.14 15.01 -8.16
CA THR A 8 1.37 14.48 -8.77
C THR A 8 1.32 14.55 -10.31
N ARG A 9 0.14 14.30 -10.91
CA ARG A 9 -0.04 14.38 -12.37
C ARG A 9 0.01 15.83 -12.88
N ILE A 10 -0.53 16.77 -12.12
CA ILE A 10 -0.47 18.20 -12.44
C ILE A 10 0.97 18.68 -12.34
N ALA A 11 1.71 18.32 -11.28
CA ALA A 11 3.13 18.64 -11.15
C ALA A 11 3.94 18.11 -12.34
N ALA A 12 3.73 16.84 -12.72
CA ALA A 12 4.41 16.24 -13.87
C ALA A 12 4.05 16.94 -15.20
N ALA A 13 2.82 17.43 -15.37
CA ALA A 13 2.42 18.20 -16.54
C ALA A 13 3.10 19.58 -16.58
N SER A 14 3.14 20.28 -15.45
CA SER A 14 3.82 21.58 -15.32
C SER A 14 5.32 21.49 -15.62
N ALA A 15 6.01 20.46 -15.12
CA ALA A 15 7.42 20.22 -15.41
C ALA A 15 7.69 20.03 -16.91
N ARG A 16 6.85 19.24 -17.61
CA ARG A 16 6.99 19.06 -19.07
C ARG A 16 6.78 20.35 -19.84
N SER A 17 5.82 21.17 -19.42
CA SER A 17 5.57 22.47 -20.04
C SER A 17 6.69 23.48 -19.77
N ALA A 18 7.28 23.47 -18.57
CA ALA A 18 8.46 24.27 -18.24
C ALA A 18 9.65 23.92 -19.13
N GLN A 19 9.90 22.62 -19.31
CA GLN A 19 10.97 22.12 -20.18
C GLN A 19 10.76 22.49 -21.66
N ALA A 20 9.51 22.55 -22.12
CA ALA A 20 9.16 22.95 -23.49
C ALA A 20 9.31 24.46 -23.72
N LEU A 21 9.05 25.30 -22.72
CA LEU A 21 9.19 26.75 -22.79
C LEU A 21 10.63 27.22 -22.58
N GLY A 22 11.44 26.43 -21.87
CA GLY A 22 12.80 26.80 -21.49
C GLY A 22 12.85 27.79 -20.33
N PRO A 23 13.97 27.81 -19.57
CA PRO A 23 14.12 28.66 -18.38
C PRO A 23 14.24 30.15 -18.71
N ASP A 24 14.59 30.49 -19.96
CA ASP A 24 14.74 31.88 -20.42
C ASP A 24 13.39 32.59 -20.64
N MET A 25 12.27 31.84 -20.61
CA MET A 25 10.93 32.41 -20.64
C MET A 25 10.36 32.55 -19.23
N PRO A 26 9.86 33.73 -18.82
CA PRO A 26 9.22 33.94 -17.52
C PRO A 26 8.07 32.96 -17.21
N ALA A 27 7.38 32.49 -18.25
CA ALA A 27 6.36 31.46 -18.14
C ALA A 27 6.92 30.08 -17.76
N GLY A 28 8.10 29.71 -18.30
CA GLY A 28 8.80 28.46 -17.98
C GLY A 28 9.26 28.42 -16.52
N ALA A 29 9.89 29.50 -16.05
CA ALA A 29 10.31 29.63 -14.65
C ALA A 29 9.12 29.53 -13.66
N ARG A 30 7.96 30.07 -14.01
CA ARG A 30 6.75 29.98 -13.17
C ARG A 30 6.22 28.55 -13.07
N LEU A 31 6.22 27.81 -14.18
CA LEU A 31 5.77 26.43 -14.23
C LEU A 31 6.72 25.48 -13.47
N GLU A 32 8.03 25.76 -13.53
CA GLU A 32 9.03 25.04 -12.73
C GLU A 32 8.79 25.24 -11.23
N ASN A 33 8.64 26.50 -10.78
CA ASN A 33 8.33 26.79 -9.38
C ASN A 33 7.01 26.15 -8.93
N LEU A 34 5.98 26.15 -9.78
CA LEU A 34 4.71 25.50 -9.49
C LEU A 34 4.87 23.98 -9.36
N SER A 35 5.65 23.35 -10.25
CA SER A 35 5.95 21.92 -10.19
C SER A 35 6.63 21.55 -8.86
N GLN A 36 7.67 22.30 -8.48
CA GLN A 36 8.41 22.06 -7.23
C GLN A 36 7.53 22.26 -6.00
N PHE A 37 6.71 23.32 -5.98
CA PHE A 37 5.76 23.58 -4.91
C PHE A 37 4.75 22.43 -4.75
N LEU A 38 4.10 22.03 -5.84
CA LEU A 38 3.11 20.94 -5.81
C LEU A 38 3.75 19.62 -5.39
N HIS A 39 4.99 19.34 -5.83
CA HIS A 39 5.72 18.15 -5.41
C HIS A 39 5.95 18.14 -3.89
N HIS A 40 6.48 19.24 -3.33
CA HIS A 40 6.77 19.34 -1.90
C HIS A 40 5.50 19.24 -1.04
N VAL A 41 4.42 19.94 -1.42
CA VAL A 41 3.15 19.91 -0.69
C VAL A 41 2.53 18.51 -0.73
N THR A 42 2.56 17.85 -1.89
CA THR A 42 2.00 16.49 -2.02
C THR A 42 2.75 15.49 -1.15
N GLU A 43 4.09 15.54 -1.18
CA GLU A 43 4.96 14.70 -0.37
C GLU A 43 4.74 14.92 1.13
N ASP A 44 4.64 16.18 1.56
CA ASP A 44 4.38 16.53 2.96
C ASP A 44 3.01 16.05 3.44
N LEU A 45 1.99 16.21 2.59
CA LEU A 45 0.62 15.78 2.90
C LEU A 45 0.52 14.26 2.99
N VAL A 46 1.22 13.52 2.12
CA VAL A 46 1.32 12.05 2.19
C VAL A 46 2.02 11.62 3.48
N ARG A 47 3.19 12.21 3.79
CA ARG A 47 3.91 11.90 5.04
C ARG A 47 3.08 12.19 6.29
N SER A 48 2.43 13.35 6.32
CA SER A 48 1.56 13.74 7.43
C SER A 48 0.37 12.79 7.58
N ALA A 49 -0.29 12.43 6.47
CA ALA A 49 -1.39 11.48 6.50
C ALA A 49 -0.96 10.09 6.99
N GLU A 50 0.21 9.61 6.55
CA GLU A 50 0.77 8.35 7.02
C GLU A 50 1.15 8.39 8.50
N HIS A 51 1.69 9.52 8.97
CA HIS A 51 1.99 9.73 10.38
C HIS A 51 0.72 9.63 11.22
N TRP A 52 -0.30 10.44 10.91
CA TRP A 52 -1.55 10.44 11.65
C TRP A 52 -2.31 9.12 11.56
N ARG A 53 -2.22 8.40 10.44
CA ARG A 53 -2.79 7.05 10.34
C ARG A 53 -2.17 6.10 11.37
N ARG A 54 -0.85 6.19 11.61
CA ARG A 54 -0.17 5.35 12.63
C ARG A 54 -0.55 5.76 14.05
N VAL A 55 -0.73 7.06 14.29
CA VAL A 55 -1.11 7.61 15.61
C VAL A 55 -2.57 7.27 15.94
N CYS A 56 -3.50 7.48 15.01
CA CYS A 56 -4.93 7.27 15.25
C CYS A 56 -5.36 5.81 15.13
N PHE A 57 -4.68 5.03 14.28
CA PHE A 57 -4.94 3.60 14.09
C PHE A 57 -3.67 2.80 14.39
N PRO A 58 -3.19 2.82 15.64
CA PRO A 58 -2.09 1.96 16.02
C PRO A 58 -2.55 0.54 15.77
N ARG A 59 -1.80 -0.20 14.96
CA ARG A 59 -2.08 -1.62 14.70
C ARG A 59 -2.11 -2.28 16.06
N SER A 60 -3.30 -2.71 16.50
CA SER A 60 -3.43 -3.42 17.77
C SER A 60 -2.45 -4.56 17.72
N ALA A 61 -1.36 -4.46 18.48
CA ALA A 61 -0.50 -5.58 18.74
C ALA A 61 -1.43 -6.67 19.23
N GLY A 62 -1.52 -7.76 18.46
CA GLY A 62 -2.42 -8.87 18.76
C GLY A 62 -2.34 -9.14 20.24
N ARG A 63 -3.50 -9.10 20.91
CA ARG A 63 -3.64 -9.16 22.36
C ARG A 63 -2.63 -10.18 22.90
N PRO A 64 -1.62 -9.78 23.71
CA PRO A 64 -0.67 -10.73 24.26
C PRO A 64 -1.48 -11.71 25.13
N GLY A 65 -1.64 -12.94 24.64
CA GLY A 65 -2.51 -13.94 25.27
C GLY A 65 -3.47 -14.68 24.34
N SER A 66 -3.48 -14.41 23.03
CA SER A 66 -4.13 -15.33 22.08
C SER A 66 -3.22 -16.55 21.86
N VAL A 67 -3.29 -17.49 22.80
CA VAL A 67 -2.71 -18.83 22.66
C VAL A 67 -3.17 -19.45 21.34
N PRO A 68 -2.28 -20.04 20.53
CA PRO A 68 -2.70 -20.80 19.36
C PRO A 68 -3.63 -21.90 19.85
N ARG A 69 -4.90 -21.87 19.43
CA ARG A 69 -5.85 -22.95 19.68
C ARG A 69 -5.24 -24.22 19.10
N ALA A 70 -4.78 -25.11 19.99
CA ALA A 70 -4.22 -26.39 19.61
C ALA A 70 -5.20 -27.09 18.67
N VAL A 71 -4.74 -27.41 17.47
CA VAL A 71 -5.50 -28.24 16.54
C VAL A 71 -5.68 -29.60 17.23
N SER A 72 -6.91 -29.92 17.61
CA SER A 72 -7.23 -31.25 18.13
C SER A 72 -6.97 -32.27 17.02
N PRO A 73 -6.19 -33.34 17.26
CA PRO A 73 -6.02 -34.39 16.28
C PRO A 73 -7.34 -35.18 16.20
N ALA A 74 -8.18 -34.79 15.25
CA ALA A 74 -9.38 -35.53 14.89
C ALA A 74 -9.00 -36.95 14.44
N GLY A 75 -9.71 -37.92 15.01
CA GLY A 75 -9.43 -39.34 14.95
C GLY A 75 -9.07 -39.90 13.58
N ARG A 76 -7.92 -40.59 13.55
CA ARG A 76 -7.58 -41.55 12.50
C ARG A 76 -8.52 -42.76 12.61
N ARG A 77 -9.74 -42.63 12.09
CA ARG A 77 -10.64 -43.77 11.86
C ARG A 77 -10.07 -44.57 10.69
N GLY A 78 -9.37 -45.66 11.01
CA GLY A 78 -8.96 -46.65 10.04
C GLY A 78 -10.17 -47.28 9.36
N ARG A 79 -10.44 -46.90 8.12
CA ARG A 79 -11.17 -47.74 7.17
C ARG A 79 -10.14 -48.43 6.27
N ARG A 80 -9.85 -49.70 6.55
CA ARG A 80 -9.40 -50.64 5.53
C ARG A 80 -10.38 -51.78 5.52
N ARG A 81 -11.24 -51.75 4.50
CA ARG A 81 -12.08 -52.85 4.07
C ARG A 81 -11.32 -53.68 3.04
N ASP A 82 -11.62 -54.96 3.10
CA ASP A 82 -11.65 -55.95 2.03
C ASP A 82 -10.34 -56.58 1.53
N GLY A 83 -10.26 -57.88 1.81
CA GLY A 83 -9.25 -58.80 1.31
C GLY A 83 -9.51 -60.24 1.74
N VAL A 84 -10.76 -60.72 1.69
CA VAL A 84 -11.03 -62.17 1.85
C VAL A 84 -10.77 -62.86 0.53
N ARG A 85 -9.63 -63.58 0.50
CA ARG A 85 -9.23 -64.55 -0.51
C ARG A 85 -9.90 -65.91 -0.23
N ARG A 86 -10.41 -66.52 -1.30
CA ARG A 86 -10.42 -67.96 -1.69
C ARG A 86 -10.64 -69.05 -0.62
N ALA A 87 -11.65 -69.89 -0.88
CA ALA A 87 -11.61 -71.36 -0.96
C ALA A 87 -13.01 -71.81 -1.44
N GLY A 88 -13.23 -72.78 -2.32
CA GLY A 88 -12.38 -73.67 -3.11
C GLY A 88 -13.26 -74.30 -4.20
#